data_AF-A0A183GQ97-F1
#
_entry.id   AF-A0A183GQ97-F1
#
_cell.length_a   1.000
_cell.length_b   1.000
_cell.length_c   1.000
_cell.angle_alpha   90.00
_cell.angle_beta   90.00
_cell.angle_gamma   90.00
#
_symmetry.space_group_name_H-M   'P 1'
#
loop_
_entity.id
_entity.type
_entity.pdbx_description
1 polymer ?
#
loop_
_entity_poly.entity_id
_entity_poly.type
_entity_poly.pdbx_seq_one_letter_code
_entity_poly.pdbx_strand_id
1 'polypeptide(L)'
;MTINYNLAVSTSKPWTLFKLLLKWRGSIWKAVILELAVWLMFYGILSIIYRTALSRDQQRTFERVVQYCDARLSYIPLNFMLGFFVTAVVNRWTTLYQIIGFIDKWVLQRSLQSSHTTNYPCNTLLHISFPRS
;
A
#
# COMPACT_ATOMS: atom_id res chain seq x y z
N MET A 1 13.42 1.32 0.75
CA MET A 1 13.93 0.48 1.85
C MET A 1 12.77 0.00 2.70
N THR A 2 12.62 -1.30 2.85
CA THR A 2 11.66 -1.92 3.76
C THR A 2 12.15 -1.69 5.19
N ILE A 3 11.40 -0.94 5.99
CA ILE A 3 11.76 -0.69 7.39
C ILE A 3 11.23 -1.87 8.21
N ASN A 4 12.10 -2.58 8.92
CA ASN A 4 11.71 -3.71 9.77
C ASN A 4 11.18 -3.19 11.12
N TYR A 5 9.89 -3.44 11.38
CA TYR A 5 9.18 -3.00 12.59
C TYR A 5 8.86 -4.14 13.58
N ASN A 6 9.26 -5.37 13.26
CA ASN A 6 8.85 -6.57 13.98
C ASN A 6 9.21 -6.52 15.48
N LEU A 7 10.42 -6.04 15.79
CA LEU A 7 10.91 -5.90 17.17
C LEU A 7 10.19 -4.80 17.99
N ALA A 8 9.64 -3.77 17.34
CA ALA A 8 8.90 -2.72 18.02
C ALA A 8 7.44 -3.13 18.31
N VAL A 9 6.86 -3.98 17.46
CA VAL A 9 5.46 -4.45 17.58
C VAL A 9 5.31 -5.60 18.59
N SER A 10 6.40 -6.31 18.93
CA SER A 10 6.37 -7.39 19.93
C SER A 10 6.16 -6.90 21.38
N THR A 11 6.36 -5.61 21.64
CA THR A 11 6.04 -5.00 22.95
C THR A 11 4.59 -4.55 22.97
N SER A 12 3.78 -5.14 23.86
CA SER A 12 2.32 -4.94 24.03
C SER A 12 1.89 -3.56 24.58
N LYS A 13 2.69 -2.52 24.35
CA LYS A 13 2.35 -1.15 24.77
C LYS A 13 1.55 -0.47 23.64
N PRO A 14 0.32 0.01 23.89
CA PRO A 14 -0.48 0.71 22.86
C PRO A 14 0.24 1.96 22.33
N TRP A 15 1.08 2.59 23.17
CA TRP A 15 1.90 3.74 22.80
C TRP A 15 2.88 3.46 21.66
N THR A 16 3.35 2.22 21.51
CA THR A 16 4.29 1.85 20.45
C THR A 16 3.61 1.87 19.08
N LEU A 17 2.33 1.50 19.00
CA LEU A 17 1.52 1.60 17.78
C LEU A 17 1.31 3.06 17.36
N PHE A 18 0.93 3.95 18.29
CA PHE A 18 0.81 5.38 18.00
C PHE A 18 2.14 5.98 17.50
N LYS A 19 3.27 5.57 18.10
CA LYS A 19 4.60 6.00 17.67
C LYS A 19 4.98 5.48 16.28
N LEU A 20 4.48 4.31 15.88
CA LEU A 20 4.62 3.75 14.54
C LEU A 20 3.77 4.52 13.52
N LEU A 21 2.51 4.85 13.85
CA LEU A 21 1.62 5.63 12.96
C LEU A 21 2.19 7.04 12.67
N LEU A 22 2.78 7.69 13.66
CA LEU A 22 3.31 9.05 13.57
C LEU A 22 4.74 9.13 12.98
N LYS A 23 5.36 8.01 12.61
CA LYS A 23 6.72 8.00 12.07
C LYS A 23 6.76 8.50 10.62
N TRP A 24 7.40 9.63 10.35
CA TRP A 24 7.40 10.31 9.04
C TRP A 24 7.88 9.47 7.82
N ARG A 25 8.87 8.59 8.00
CA ARG A 25 9.44 7.77 6.91
C ARG A 25 8.49 6.62 6.54
N GLY A 26 7.74 6.79 5.45
CA GLY A 26 6.84 5.76 4.90
C GLY A 26 5.47 5.69 5.58
N SER A 27 5.09 6.71 6.36
CA SER A 27 3.76 6.79 6.95
C SER A 27 2.71 7.24 5.94
N ILE A 28 1.47 6.83 6.21
CA ILE A 28 0.24 7.22 5.53
C ILE A 28 0.14 8.74 5.38
N TRP A 29 0.66 9.50 6.36
CA TRP A 29 0.69 10.97 6.32
C TRP A 29 1.36 11.51 5.07
N LYS A 30 2.44 10.88 4.58
CA LYS A 30 3.14 11.35 3.37
C LYS A 30 2.29 11.16 2.11
N ALA A 31 1.42 10.13 2.08
CA ALA A 31 0.53 9.88 0.97
C ALA A 31 -0.72 10.79 1.01
N VAL A 32 -1.27 11.01 2.21
CA VAL A 32 -2.53 11.75 2.39
C VAL A 32 -2.35 13.26 2.43
N ILE A 33 -1.16 13.77 2.79
CA ILE A 33 -0.96 15.22 2.98
C ILE A 33 -1.26 16.06 1.74
N LEU A 34 -0.97 15.55 0.53
CA LEU A 34 -1.25 16.27 -0.72
C LEU A 34 -2.77 16.36 -0.96
N GLU A 35 -3.46 15.22 -0.90
CA GLU A 35 -4.93 15.15 -1.04
C GLU A 35 -5.63 16.03 0.00
N LEU A 36 -5.15 15.99 1.26
CA LEU A 36 -5.68 16.81 2.35
C LEU A 36 -5.44 18.30 2.10
N ALA A 37 -4.25 18.68 1.62
CA ALA A 37 -3.94 20.08 1.31
C ALA A 37 -4.81 20.61 0.17
N VAL A 38 -5.03 19.82 -0.89
CA VAL A 38 -5.93 20.17 -1.99
C VAL A 38 -7.36 20.33 -1.48
N TRP A 39 -7.86 19.39 -0.67
CA TRP A 39 -9.19 19.46 -0.08
C TRP A 39 -9.38 20.71 0.80
N LEU A 40 -8.40 21.01 1.67
CA LEU A 40 -8.39 22.19 2.53
C LEU A 40 -8.39 23.48 1.71
N MET A 41 -7.65 23.52 0.60
CA MET A 41 -7.58 24.68 -0.29
C MET A 41 -8.95 24.96 -0.93
N PHE A 42 -9.60 23.94 -1.52
CA PHE A 42 -10.94 24.11 -2.09
C PHE A 42 -11.99 24.48 -1.05
N TYR A 43 -11.98 23.81 0.10
CA TYR A 43 -12.90 24.11 1.21
C TYR A 43 -12.68 25.54 1.72
N GLY A 44 -11.43 25.97 1.86
CA GLY A 44 -11.05 27.33 2.25
C GLY A 44 -11.57 28.39 1.26
N ILE A 45 -11.40 28.16 -0.04
CA ILE A 45 -11.91 29.06 -1.08
C ILE A 45 -13.44 29.19 -1.00
N LEU A 46 -14.17 28.07 -0.90
CA LEU A 46 -15.63 28.09 -0.78
C LEU A 46 -16.09 28.82 0.48
N SER A 47 -15.40 28.62 1.61
CA SER A 47 -15.67 29.30 2.87
C SER A 47 -15.45 30.82 2.77
N ILE A 48 -14.40 31.26 2.08
CA ILE A 48 -14.14 32.68 1.86
C ILE A 48 -15.23 33.29 0.97
N ILE A 49 -15.56 32.65 -0.17
CA ILE A 49 -16.60 33.12 -1.10
C ILE A 49 -17.95 33.25 -0.39
N TYR A 50 -18.33 32.26 0.42
CA TYR A 50 -19.57 32.29 1.20
C TYR A 50 -19.65 33.50 2.15
N ARG A 51 -18.52 33.86 2.78
CA ARG A 51 -18.44 34.96 3.76
C ARG A 51 -18.32 36.35 3.14
N THR A 52 -17.56 36.50 2.05
CA THR A 52 -17.20 37.83 1.52
C THR A 52 -17.95 38.23 0.26
N ALA A 53 -18.37 37.27 -0.57
CA ALA A 53 -18.92 37.55 -1.89
C ALA A 53 -20.44 37.31 -2.01
N LEU A 54 -21.03 36.51 -1.12
CA LEU A 54 -22.40 36.01 -1.28
C LEU A 54 -23.43 36.84 -0.49
N SER A 55 -24.49 37.30 -1.16
CA SER A 55 -25.60 38.01 -0.51
C SER A 55 -26.53 37.05 0.27
N ARG A 56 -27.35 37.58 1.19
CA ARG A 56 -28.19 36.78 2.11
C ARG A 56 -29.11 35.78 1.40
N ASP A 57 -29.68 36.14 0.25
CA ASP A 57 -30.57 35.23 -0.49
C ASP A 57 -29.80 34.14 -1.26
N GLN A 58 -28.59 34.47 -1.72
CA GLN A 58 -27.71 33.50 -2.36
C GLN A 58 -27.13 32.51 -1.33
N GLN A 59 -26.84 32.97 -0.10
CA GLN A 59 -26.42 32.10 1.02
C GLN A 59 -27.49 31.05 1.34
N ARG A 60 -28.77 31.44 1.44
CA ARG A 60 -29.89 30.50 1.65
C ARG A 60 -29.98 29.44 0.55
N THR A 61 -29.71 29.83 -0.69
CA THR A 61 -29.72 28.89 -1.82
C THR A 61 -28.54 27.92 -1.73
N PHE A 62 -27.35 28.42 -1.39
CA PHE A 62 -26.16 27.59 -1.17
C PHE A 62 -26.37 26.58 -0.03
N GLU A 63 -26.95 26.99 1.10
CA GLU A 63 -27.26 26.09 2.22
C GLU A 63 -28.17 24.93 1.82
N ARG A 64 -29.20 25.20 1.00
CA ARG A 64 -30.09 24.14 0.47
C ARG A 64 -29.34 23.15 -0.42
N VAL A 65 -28.41 23.63 -1.24
CA VAL A 65 -27.58 22.76 -2.09
C VAL A 65 -26.66 21.88 -1.23
N VAL A 66 -26.02 22.45 -0.20
CA VAL A 66 -25.17 21.68 0.72
C VAL A 66 -25.97 20.60 1.45
N GLN A 67 -27.15 20.94 1.97
CA GLN A 67 -28.05 19.99 2.62
C GLN A 67 -28.49 18.87 1.66
N TYR A 68 -28.78 19.21 0.40
CA TYR A 68 -29.11 18.22 -0.61
C TYR A 68 -27.94 17.25 -0.88
N CYS A 69 -26.72 17.77 -1.01
CA CYS A 69 -25.53 16.95 -1.21
C CYS A 69 -25.26 16.02 -0.01
N ASP A 70 -25.37 16.53 1.21
CA ASP A 70 -25.16 15.75 2.44
C ASP A 70 -26.14 14.56 2.53
N ALA A 71 -27.43 14.81 2.26
CA ALA A 71 -28.46 13.77 2.23
C ALA A 71 -28.18 12.69 1.16
N ARG A 72 -27.58 13.06 0.03
CA ARG A 72 -27.22 12.11 -1.04
C ARG A 72 -25.95 11.33 -0.75
N LEU A 73 -24.95 11.94 -0.12
CA LEU A 73 -23.72 11.25 0.27
C LEU A 73 -23.99 10.14 1.30
N SER A 74 -24.89 10.37 2.25
CA SER A 74 -25.26 9.38 3.27
C SER A 74 -25.83 8.09 2.68
N TYR A 75 -26.47 8.16 1.51
CA TYR A 75 -27.09 7.00 0.86
C TYR A 75 -26.06 6.00 0.28
N ILE A 76 -24.86 6.47 -0.08
CA ILE A 76 -23.84 5.61 -0.70
C ILE A 76 -22.91 5.08 0.39
N PRO A 77 -22.87 3.77 0.68
CA PRO A 77 -21.98 3.22 1.70
C PRO A 77 -20.54 3.16 1.21
N LEU A 78 -19.87 4.31 1.10
CA LEU A 78 -18.50 4.45 0.61
C LEU A 78 -17.50 3.64 1.46
N ASN A 79 -17.72 3.59 2.77
CA ASN A 79 -16.88 2.82 3.71
C ASN A 79 -16.89 1.32 3.38
N PHE A 80 -18.06 0.80 3.01
CA PHE A 80 -18.21 -0.60 2.62
C PHE A 80 -17.42 -0.86 1.33
N MET A 81 -17.63 -0.02 0.29
CA MET A 81 -16.91 -0.13 -0.99
C MET A 81 -15.39 -0.04 -0.82
N LEU A 82 -14.91 0.89 0.00
CA LEU A 82 -13.47 1.02 0.30
C LEU A 82 -12.94 -0.24 0.98
N GLY A 83 -13.71 -0.83 1.90
CA GLY A 83 -13.39 -2.11 2.53
C GLY A 83 -13.17 -3.23 1.50
N PHE A 84 -14.13 -3.46 0.59
CA PHE A 84 -13.95 -4.48 -0.47
C PHE A 84 -12.78 -4.18 -1.38
N PHE A 85 -12.61 -2.91 -1.75
CA PHE A 85 -11.51 -2.50 -2.61
C PHE A 85 -10.15 -2.81 -1.98
N VAL A 86 -9.94 -2.40 -0.72
CA VAL A 86 -8.69 -2.66 0.00
C VAL A 86 -8.46 -4.16 0.19
N THR A 87 -9.48 -4.93 0.57
CA THR A 87 -9.35 -6.39 0.70
C THR A 87 -8.95 -7.05 -0.62
N ALA A 88 -9.55 -6.65 -1.74
CA ALA A 88 -9.19 -7.18 -3.05
C ALA A 88 -7.73 -6.84 -3.43
N VAL A 89 -7.28 -5.62 -3.16
CA VAL A 89 -5.89 -5.18 -3.40
C VAL A 89 -4.90 -5.96 -2.53
N VAL A 90 -5.19 -6.15 -1.25
CA VAL A 90 -4.34 -6.91 -0.32
C VAL A 90 -4.24 -8.38 -0.71
N ASN A 91 -5.34 -8.99 -1.15
CA ASN A 91 -5.36 -10.38 -1.62
C ASN A 91 -4.45 -10.58 -2.84
N ARG A 92 -4.50 -9.65 -3.80
CA ARG A 92 -3.62 -9.67 -4.98
C ARG A 92 -2.16 -9.49 -4.59
N TRP A 93 -1.87 -8.51 -3.73
CA TRP A 93 -0.49 -8.25 -3.27
C TRP A 93 0.09 -9.45 -2.53
N THR A 94 -0.70 -10.09 -1.66
CA THR A 94 -0.28 -11.30 -0.93
C THR A 94 0.02 -12.43 -1.89
N THR A 95 -0.81 -12.63 -2.92
CA THR A 95 -0.60 -13.66 -3.95
C THR A 95 0.73 -13.43 -4.69
N LEU A 96 1.01 -12.19 -5.11
CA LEU A 96 2.29 -11.85 -5.75
C LEU A 96 3.49 -12.09 -4.83
N TYR A 97 3.35 -11.77 -3.54
CA TYR A 97 4.40 -12.02 -2.55
C TYR A 97 4.69 -13.51 -2.36
N GLN A 98 3.66 -14.36 -2.33
CA GLN A 98 3.84 -15.81 -2.21
C GLN A 98 4.52 -16.42 -3.45
N ILE A 99 4.21 -15.92 -4.65
CA ILE A 99 4.84 -16.38 -5.89
C ILE A 99 6.36 -16.12 -5.86
N ILE A 100 6.79 -14.94 -5.39
CA ILE A 100 8.22 -14.60 -5.28
C ILE A 100 8.91 -15.49 -4.24
N GLY A 101 8.29 -15.69 -3.06
CA GLY A 101 8.86 -16.54 -2.01
C GLY A 101 8.94 -18.03 -2.37
N PHE A 102 8.15 -18.50 -3.34
CA PHE A 102 8.23 -19.87 -3.85
C PHE A 102 9.48 -20.08 -4.72
N ILE A 103 9.85 -19.10 -5.56
CA ILE A 103 11.00 -19.20 -6.47
C ILE A 103 12.30 -19.49 -5.70
N ASP A 104 12.52 -18.81 -4.57
CA ASP A 104 13.71 -19.02 -3.74
C ASP A 104 13.81 -20.47 -3.22
N LYS A 105 12.67 -21.09 -2.87
CA LYS A 105 12.63 -22.49 -2.41
C LYS A 105 12.97 -23.46 -3.53
N TRP A 106 12.46 -23.25 -4.75
CA TRP A 106 12.80 -24.11 -5.91
C TRP A 106 14.25 -23.98 -6.32
N VAL A 107 14.77 -22.74 -6.36
CA VAL A 107 16.16 -22.48 -6.71
C VAL A 107 17.10 -23.13 -5.69
N LEU A 108 16.81 -23.02 -4.40
CA LEU A 108 17.60 -23.66 -3.34
C LEU A 108 17.52 -25.18 -3.39
N GLN A 109 16.34 -25.75 -3.64
CA GLN A 109 16.21 -27.21 -3.80
C GLN A 109 16.99 -27.72 -5.03
N ARG A 110 16.96 -26.97 -6.13
CA ARG A 110 17.65 -27.34 -7.37
C ARG A 110 19.17 -27.16 -7.27
N SER A 111 19.65 -26.16 -6.54
CA SER A 111 21.07 -26.01 -6.25
C SER A 111 21.58 -27.12 -5.32
N LEU A 112 20.81 -27.53 -4.30
CA LEU A 112 21.16 -28.68 -3.45
C LEU A 112 21.18 -30.00 -4.22
N GLN A 113 20.24 -30.21 -5.14
CA GLN A 113 20.25 -31.37 -6.03
C GLN A 113 21.49 -31.39 -6.93
N SER A 114 21.87 -30.24 -7.47
CA SER A 114 23.09 -30.08 -8.28
C SER A 114 24.36 -30.41 -7.50
N SER A 115 24.42 -30.01 -6.23
CA SER A 115 25.56 -30.29 -5.32
C SER A 115 25.66 -31.76 -4.93
N HIS A 116 24.55 -32.48 -4.87
CA HIS A 116 24.54 -33.94 -4.70
C HIS A 116 25.02 -34.67 -5.96
N THR A 117 24.69 -34.17 -7.16
CA THR A 117 25.21 -34.74 -8.42
C THR A 117 26.68 -34.44 -8.70
N THR A 118 27.32 -33.50 -8.00
CA THR A 118 28.78 -33.27 -8.07
C THR A 118 29.58 -34.06 -7.03
N ASN A 119 28.93 -34.80 -6.13
CA ASN A 119 29.55 -35.69 -5.14
C ASN A 119 29.57 -37.16 -5.59
N TYR A 120 29.57 -37.43 -6.89
CA TYR A 120 30.14 -38.67 -7.39
C TYR A 120 31.66 -38.50 -7.44
N PRO A 121 32.46 -39.47 -6.97
CA PRO A 121 33.91 -39.38 -7.07
C PRO A 121 34.26 -39.11 -8.52
N CYS A 122 35.08 -38.09 -8.74
CA CYS A 122 35.69 -37.77 -10.02
C CYS A 122 36.48 -39.00 -10.50
N ASN A 123 35.80 -39.91 -11.20
CA ASN A 123 36.40 -40.94 -12.00
C ASN A 123 35.48 -41.18 -13.19
N THR A 124 36.04 -40.89 -14.37
CA THR A 124 35.48 -41.19 -15.68
C THR A 124 34.39 -40.23 -16.17
N LEU A 125 34.80 -39.16 -16.88
CA LEU A 125 34.41 -38.93 -18.29
C LEU A 125 34.99 -37.59 -18.78
N LEU A 126 36.30 -37.57 -18.99
CA LEU A 126 36.98 -36.61 -19.85
C LEU A 126 36.89 -37.13 -21.29
N HIS A 127 35.73 -37.04 -21.92
CA HIS A 127 35.63 -37.33 -23.35
C HIS A 127 34.41 -36.68 -24.02
N ILE A 128 34.39 -35.35 -24.08
CA ILE A 128 33.66 -34.66 -25.15
C ILE A 128 34.57 -33.57 -25.69
N SER A 129 35.32 -33.96 -26.73
CA SER A 129 36.11 -33.09 -27.59
C SER A 129 35.23 -31.99 -28.17
N PHE A 130 35.58 -30.73 -27.90
CA PHE A 130 35.14 -29.59 -28.70
C PHE A 130 36.12 -29.43 -29.87
N PRO A 131 35.68 -29.46 -31.14
CA PRO A 131 36.56 -29.12 -32.25
C PRO A 131 36.69 -27.61 -32.30
N ARG A 132 37.92 -27.10 -32.21
CA ARG A 132 38.27 -25.73 -32.56
C ARG A 132 39.34 -25.80 -33.63
N SER A 133 39.02 -25.13 -34.75
CA SER A 133 39.79 -24.85 -35.96
C SER A 133 41.30 -24.87 -35.81
#